data_AF-A0A2G9ZMX2-F1
#
_entry.id   AF-A0A2G9ZMX2-F1
#
_cell.length_a   1.000
_cell.length_b   1.000
_cell.length_c   1.000
_cell.angle_alpha   90.00
_cell.angle_beta   90.00
_cell.angle_gamma   90.00
#
_symmetry.space_group_name_H-M   'P 1'
#
loop_
_entity.id
_entity.type
_entity.pdbx_description
1 polymer ?
#
loop_
_entity_poly.entity_id
_entity_poly.type
_entity_poly.pdbx_seq_one_letter_code
_entity_poly.pdbx_strand_id
1 'polypeptide(L)'
;MRPGDRLYSGRRNFQATATSTPVAWNGTNDFNFTAIPSSYRDLDGVFNHQGTYGFFWTSTINDVDTTWHRFLDSATTTIVRFYDFQAYGFAVRCIQD
;
A
#
# COMPACT_ATOMS: atom_id res chain seq x y z
N MET A 1 -5.92 23.98 3.07
CA MET A 1 -6.03 23.33 1.74
C MET A 1 -6.22 21.84 1.97
N ARG A 2 -7.11 21.23 1.20
CA ARG A 2 -7.84 19.97 1.46
C ARG A 2 -7.16 18.76 0.76
N PRO A 3 -7.50 17.50 1.14
CA PRO A 3 -6.70 16.31 0.87
C PRO A 3 -6.76 15.86 -0.60
N GLY A 4 -5.67 15.23 -1.07
CA GLY A 4 -5.63 14.51 -2.33
C GLY A 4 -4.80 15.19 -3.43
N ASP A 5 -3.51 15.38 -3.21
CA ASP A 5 -2.59 15.71 -4.30
C ASP A 5 -2.37 14.46 -5.16
N ARG A 6 -3.09 14.40 -6.28
CA ARG A 6 -2.93 13.40 -7.35
C ARG A 6 -1.62 13.66 -8.08
N LEU A 7 -0.65 12.74 -7.95
CA LEU A 7 0.58 12.77 -8.76
C LEU A 7 0.42 11.91 -10.03
N TYR A 8 0.44 12.62 -11.15
CA TYR A 8 0.79 12.29 -12.55
C TYR A 8 0.37 10.98 -13.26
N SER A 9 -0.01 11.22 -14.52
CA SER A 9 -0.50 10.35 -15.59
C SER A 9 0.61 9.52 -16.25
N GLY A 10 0.46 8.19 -16.19
CA GLY A 10 1.15 7.21 -17.03
C GLY A 10 0.59 5.82 -16.70
N ARG A 11 -0.23 5.25 -17.58
CA ARG A 11 -0.99 4.03 -17.27
C ARG A 11 -0.10 2.79 -17.22
N ARG A 12 0.50 2.49 -16.06
CA ARG A 12 1.16 1.21 -15.78
C ARG A 12 0.73 0.70 -14.40
N ASN A 13 0.13 -0.48 -14.37
CA ASN A 13 -0.25 -1.16 -13.13
C ASN A 13 0.99 -1.83 -12.52
N PHE A 14 1.01 -2.03 -11.20
CA PHE A 14 2.09 -2.74 -10.52
C PHE A 14 1.94 -4.26 -10.65
N GLN A 15 3.07 -4.95 -10.77
CA GLN A 15 3.12 -6.40 -10.60
C GLN A 15 3.13 -6.76 -9.10
N ALA A 16 2.43 -7.84 -8.72
CA ALA A 16 2.55 -8.41 -7.37
C ALA A 16 3.01 -9.87 -7.33
N THR A 17 3.55 -10.26 -6.17
CA THR A 17 3.79 -11.66 -5.80
C THR A 17 2.66 -12.17 -4.92
N ALA A 18 2.07 -13.31 -5.28
CA ALA A 18 1.04 -13.96 -4.50
C ALA A 18 1.62 -14.65 -3.26
N THR A 19 1.02 -14.45 -2.09
CA THR A 19 1.21 -15.31 -0.91
C THR A 19 0.14 -16.40 -0.79
N SER A 20 -0.93 -16.28 -1.58
CA SER A 20 -2.02 -17.24 -1.77
C SER A 20 -2.74 -16.96 -3.10
N THR A 21 -3.38 -17.95 -3.71
CA THR A 21 -4.00 -17.85 -5.06
C THR A 21 -5.48 -17.44 -5.03
N PRO A 22 -6.00 -16.62 -5.99
CA PRO A 22 -5.30 -15.88 -7.04
C PRO A 22 -5.23 -14.37 -6.73
N VAL A 23 -4.01 -13.83 -6.64
CA VAL A 23 -3.75 -12.39 -6.72
C VAL A 23 -3.51 -12.04 -8.19
N ALA A 24 -4.41 -11.25 -8.80
CA ALA A 24 -4.34 -10.87 -10.22
C ALA A 24 -3.75 -9.46 -10.42
N TRP A 25 -2.58 -9.19 -9.85
CA TRP A 25 -1.84 -7.95 -10.10
C TRP A 25 -0.81 -8.21 -11.21
N ASN A 26 -1.31 -8.32 -12.43
CA ASN A 26 -0.55 -8.67 -13.63
C ASN A 26 0.06 -7.45 -14.35
N GLY A 27 0.40 -6.40 -13.59
CA GLY A 27 1.04 -5.19 -14.10
C GLY A 27 2.49 -5.41 -14.54
N THR A 28 3.18 -4.30 -14.82
CA THR A 28 4.61 -4.34 -15.20
C THR A 28 5.50 -4.18 -13.97
N ASN A 29 6.76 -4.57 -14.12
CA ASN A 29 7.80 -4.43 -13.09
C ASN A 29 8.98 -3.60 -13.61
N ASP A 30 8.66 -2.51 -14.31
CA ASP A 30 9.66 -1.69 -15.02
C ASP A 30 10.67 -1.01 -14.08
N PHE A 31 10.31 -0.89 -12.80
CA PHE A 31 11.11 -0.28 -11.75
C PHE A 31 11.71 -1.31 -10.78
N ASN A 32 11.68 -2.61 -11.12
CA ASN A 32 12.12 -3.70 -10.24
C ASN A 32 11.45 -3.67 -8.85
N PHE A 33 10.24 -3.12 -8.80
CA PHE A 33 9.37 -3.11 -7.63
C PHE A 33 8.23 -4.10 -7.83
N THR A 34 8.27 -5.18 -7.06
CA THR A 34 7.13 -6.09 -6.92
C THR A 34 6.38 -5.75 -5.63
N ALA A 35 5.08 -5.46 -5.73
CA ALA A 35 4.24 -5.27 -4.57
C ALA A 35 3.90 -6.63 -3.93
N ILE A 36 3.69 -6.64 -2.62
CA ILE A 36 2.99 -7.73 -1.95
C ILE A 36 1.69 -7.12 -1.47
N PRO A 37 0.51 -7.56 -1.96
CA PRO A 37 -0.78 -7.15 -1.44
C PRO A 37 -1.02 -7.81 -0.09
N SER A 38 -0.18 -7.39 0.86
CA SER A 38 -0.29 -7.74 2.26
C SER A 38 -1.53 -7.06 2.81
N SER A 39 -2.34 -7.87 3.48
CA SER A 39 -3.38 -7.38 4.38
C SER A 39 -2.83 -6.36 5.37
N TYR A 40 -3.73 -5.68 6.07
CA TYR A 40 -3.38 -5.04 7.32
C TYR A 40 -3.92 -5.82 8.50
N ARG A 41 -3.25 -5.72 9.65
CA ARG A 41 -3.75 -6.22 10.93
C ARG A 41 -4.55 -5.12 11.62
N ASP A 42 -5.82 -5.38 11.87
CA ASP A 42 -6.71 -4.49 12.61
C ASP A 42 -6.40 -4.53 14.12
N LEU A 43 -7.06 -3.67 14.90
CA LEU A 43 -6.89 -3.54 16.35
C LEU A 43 -7.30 -4.82 17.10
N ASP A 44 -8.28 -5.54 16.56
CA ASP A 44 -8.74 -6.85 17.08
C ASP A 44 -7.79 -8.01 16.69
N GLY A 45 -6.79 -7.74 15.85
CA GLY A 45 -5.82 -8.71 15.37
C GLY A 45 -6.22 -9.49 14.12
N VAL A 46 -7.38 -9.21 13.54
CA VAL A 46 -7.82 -9.79 12.27
C VAL A 46 -7.04 -9.17 11.12
N PHE A 47 -6.72 -9.98 10.11
CA PHE A 47 -6.07 -9.52 8.88
C PHE A 47 -7.10 -9.24 7.79
N ASN A 48 -7.15 -8.00 7.30
CA ASN A 48 -8.12 -7.54 6.32
C ASN A 48 -7.51 -7.29 4.93
N HIS A 49 -8.30 -7.50 3.87
CA HIS A 49 -7.95 -7.24 2.46
C HIS A 49 -6.73 -7.98 1.90
N GLN A 50 -6.43 -9.16 2.43
CA GLN A 50 -5.36 -10.00 1.91
C GLN A 50 -5.54 -10.25 0.40
N GLY A 51 -4.51 -10.00 -0.40
CA GLY A 51 -4.54 -10.21 -1.84
C GLY A 51 -5.31 -9.17 -2.66
N THR A 52 -6.04 -8.26 -2.01
CA THR A 52 -6.80 -7.18 -2.67
C THR A 52 -6.03 -5.88 -2.68
N TYR A 53 -5.43 -5.50 -1.56
CA TYR A 53 -4.68 -4.26 -1.39
C TYR A 53 -3.31 -4.54 -0.78
N GLY A 54 -2.34 -3.67 -1.06
CA GLY A 54 -1.05 -3.66 -0.38
C GLY A 54 -0.91 -2.41 0.48
N PHE A 55 -0.81 -2.56 1.80
CA PHE A 55 -0.68 -1.46 2.75
C PHE A 55 0.75 -1.32 3.27
N PHE A 56 1.27 -0.09 3.24
CA PHE A 56 2.63 0.23 3.66
C PHE A 56 2.66 1.46 4.55
N TRP A 57 3.26 1.34 5.73
CA TRP A 57 3.59 2.52 6.54
C TRP A 57 4.61 3.40 5.81
N THR A 58 4.51 4.72 5.99
CA THR A 58 5.59 5.64 5.67
C THR A 58 6.29 6.08 6.95
N SER A 59 7.53 6.56 6.85
CA SER A 59 8.25 7.14 7.99
C SER A 59 7.74 8.55 8.38
N THR A 60 6.68 9.03 7.72
CA THR A 60 6.13 10.37 7.95
C THR A 60 5.01 10.29 8.95
N ILE A 61 5.22 10.87 10.13
CA ILE A 61 4.21 10.98 11.17
C ILE A 61 3.21 12.07 10.76
N ASN A 62 1.92 11.84 11.01
CA ASN A 62 0.87 12.84 10.81
C ASN A 62 0.55 13.59 12.11
N ASP A 63 0.41 12.84 13.21
CA ASP A 63 0.13 13.36 14.55
C ASP A 63 0.62 12.36 15.62
N VAL A 64 0.42 12.67 16.91
CA VAL A 64 0.85 11.86 18.08
C VAL A 64 0.48 10.39 17.93
N ASP A 65 -0.75 10.09 17.50
CA ASP A 65 -1.26 8.71 17.40
C ASP A 65 -1.47 8.24 15.96
N THR A 66 -1.17 9.07 14.95
CA THR A 66 -1.43 8.74 13.53
C THR A 66 -0.20 8.88 12.66
N THR A 67 -0.04 7.93 11.74
CA THR A 67 1.07 7.92 10.77
C THR A 67 0.52 7.82 9.36
N TRP A 68 1.24 8.39 8.41
CA TRP A 68 0.86 8.26 7.01
C TRP A 68 1.17 6.84 6.50
N HIS A 69 0.25 6.30 5.73
CA HIS A 69 0.41 5.05 5.02
C HIS A 69 0.05 5.23 3.55
N ARG A 70 0.50 4.29 2.74
CA ARG A 70 0.16 4.18 1.33
C ARG A 70 -0.56 2.86 1.11
N PHE A 71 -1.57 2.87 0.25
CA PHE A 71 -2.11 1.62 -0.26
C PHE A 71 -2.06 1.57 -1.79
N LEU A 72 -1.96 0.34 -2.28
CA LEU A 72 -1.93 -0.03 -3.68
C LEU A 72 -3.10 -0.97 -3.95
N ASP A 73 -3.65 -0.92 -5.15
CA ASP A 73 -4.67 -1.84 -5.65
C ASP A 73 -4.37 -2.23 -7.12
N SER A 74 -4.99 -3.30 -7.61
CA SER A 74 -4.75 -3.77 -8.98
C SER A 74 -5.51 -3.01 -10.07
N ALA A 75 -6.57 -2.29 -9.71
CA ALA A 75 -7.45 -1.60 -10.64
C ALA A 75 -6.93 -0.20 -10.99
N THR A 76 -6.09 0.39 -10.14
CA THR A 76 -5.56 1.74 -10.34
C THR A 76 -4.04 1.78 -10.49
N THR A 77 -3.58 2.83 -11.15
CA THR A 77 -2.14 3.15 -11.32
C THR A 77 -1.67 4.18 -10.31
N THR A 78 -2.54 4.57 -9.39
CA THR A 78 -2.29 5.64 -8.43
C THR A 78 -1.93 5.04 -7.09
N ILE A 79 -0.84 5.51 -6.51
CA ILE A 79 -0.54 5.23 -5.11
C ILE A 79 -1.35 6.20 -4.26
N VAL A 80 -2.28 5.66 -3.48
CA VAL A 80 -3.13 6.48 -2.61
C VAL A 80 -2.46 6.59 -1.24
N ARG A 81 -2.63 7.75 -0.59
CA ARG A 81 -2.04 8.05 0.71
C ARG A 81 -3.12 8.51 1.70
N PHE A 82 -3.11 7.93 2.89
CA PHE A 82 -4.00 8.25 4.01
C PHE A 82 -3.19 8.24 5.31
N TYR A 83 -3.78 8.71 6.41
CA TYR A 83 -3.21 8.56 7.74
C TYR A 83 -4.17 7.72 8.60
N ASP A 84 -3.61 6.87 9.45
CA ASP A 84 -4.35 6.00 10.35
C ASP A 84 -3.63 5.84 11.67
N PHE A 85 -4.31 5.26 12.66
CA PHE A 85 -3.74 5.00 13.98
C PHE A 85 -2.50 4.11 13.89
N GLN A 86 -1.46 4.47 14.64
CA GLN A 86 -0.20 3.70 14.70
C GLN A 86 -0.40 2.27 15.23
N ALA A 87 -1.54 1.98 15.84
CA ALA A 87 -1.91 0.65 16.34
C ALA A 87 -2.30 -0.34 15.23
N TYR A 88 -2.54 0.12 13.99
CA TYR A 88 -2.73 -0.78 12.84
C TYR A 88 -1.40 -1.44 12.42
N GLY A 89 -1.48 -2.69 11.97
CA GLY A 89 -0.33 -3.39 11.43
C GLY A 89 -0.28 -3.29 9.90
N PHE A 90 0.43 -2.30 9.36
CA PHE A 90 0.80 -2.26 7.95
C PHE A 90 2.22 -2.77 7.72
N ALA A 91 2.52 -3.20 6.50
CA ALA A 91 3.86 -3.65 6.15
C ALA A 91 4.86 -2.49 6.15
N VAL A 92 6.13 -2.80 6.43
CA VAL A 92 7.25 -1.88 6.28
C VAL A 92 8.17 -2.39 5.18
N ARG A 93 8.67 -1.49 4.33
CA ARG A 93 9.67 -1.82 3.31
C ARG A 93 10.79 -0.80 3.38
N CYS A 94 12.01 -1.28 3.59
CA CYS A 94 13.20 -0.44 3.47
C CYS A 94 13.43 -0.13 1.99
N ILE A 95 13.70 1.14 1.68
CA ILE A 95 14.09 1.61 0.36
C ILE A 95 15.56 2.03 0.49
N GLN A 96 16.42 1.46 -0.36
CA GLN A 96 17.80 1.90 -0.48
C GLN A 96 17.84 3.05 -1.49
N ASP A 97 18.60 4.09 -1.16
CA ASP A 97 18.88 5.25 -2.02
C ASP A 97 20.05 5.00 -2.99
#